data_AF-A0A537ERQ7-F1
#
_entry.id   AF-A0A537ERQ7-F1
#
_cell.length_a   1.000
_cell.length_b   1.000
_cell.length_c   1.000
_cell.angle_alpha   90.00
_cell.angle_beta   90.00
_cell.angle_gamma   90.00
#
_symmetry.space_group_name_H-M   'P 1'
#
loop_
_entity.id
_entity.type
_entity.pdbx_description
1 polymer ?
#
loop_
_entity_poly.entity_id
_entity_poly.type
_entity_poly.pdbx_seq_one_letter_code
_entity_poly.pdbx_strand_id
1 'polypeptide(L)'
;MGIAGMMLTIVGVGLFLPFAGIFAFVAPIAGRAYLNGDANAIKIIADSVAVSNSSALLFAGLAGVLSVIGSILFGSAIWQSQRLPKWSGVPYFLAILLSFLSAPFFSFILGFLGGVLLLISGVWIAASVSGSRMR
;
A
#
# COMPACT_ATOMS: atom_id res chain seq x y z
N MET A 1 -19.58 -6.48 -5.99
CA MET A 1 -18.14 -6.62 -6.29
C MET A 1 -17.31 -5.46 -5.75
N GLY A 2 -17.72 -4.19 -5.93
CA GLY A 2 -16.95 -3.03 -5.42
C GLY A 2 -16.70 -2.99 -3.90
N ILE A 3 -17.71 -3.30 -3.07
CA ILE A 3 -17.54 -3.35 -1.60
C ILE A 3 -16.53 -4.41 -1.19
N ALA A 4 -16.60 -5.61 -1.78
CA ALA A 4 -15.64 -6.68 -1.51
C ALA A 4 -14.21 -6.29 -1.90
N GLY A 5 -14.04 -5.61 -3.04
CA GLY A 5 -12.75 -5.07 -3.45
C GLY A 5 -12.19 -4.05 -2.46
N MET A 6 -13.04 -3.12 -1.98
CA MET A 6 -12.66 -2.12 -0.99
C MET A 6 -12.29 -2.74 0.35
N MET A 7 -13.04 -3.73 0.82
CA MET A 7 -12.73 -4.47 2.05
C MET A 7 -11.39 -5.21 1.92
N LEU A 8 -11.13 -5.85 0.78
CA LEU A 8 -9.84 -6.50 0.53
C LEU A 8 -8.67 -5.52 0.55
N THR A 9 -8.82 -4.34 -0.07
CA THR A 9 -7.75 -3.33 -0.04
C THR A 9 -7.53 -2.78 1.36
N ILE A 10 -8.59 -2.55 2.14
CA ILE A 10 -8.47 -2.09 3.54
C ILE A 10 -7.76 -3.15 4.38
N VAL A 11 -8.14 -4.42 4.26
CA VAL A 11 -7.50 -5.52 5.00
C VAL A 11 -6.04 -5.67 4.58
N GLY A 12 -5.74 -5.60 3.28
CA GLY A 12 -4.39 -5.68 2.76
C GLY A 12 -3.49 -4.55 3.27
N VAL A 13 -3.95 -3.30 3.21
CA VAL A 13 -3.23 -2.14 3.76
C VAL A 13 -3.12 -2.23 5.28
N GLY A 14 -4.18 -2.69 5.96
CA GLY A 14 -4.18 -2.90 7.41
C GLY A 14 -3.15 -3.93 7.87
N LEU A 15 -2.97 -5.02 7.11
CA LEU A 15 -1.90 -5.99 7.38
C LEU A 15 -0.50 -5.42 7.14
N PHE A 16 -0.36 -4.39 6.31
CA PHE A 16 0.93 -3.74 6.05
C PHE A 16 1.28 -2.68 7.12
N LEU A 17 0.28 -2.15 7.83
CA LEU A 17 0.45 -1.09 8.84
C LEU A 17 1.48 -1.41 9.94
N PRO A 18 1.57 -2.64 10.49
CA PRO A 18 2.60 -3.01 11.45
C PRO A 18 4.03 -2.79 10.93
N PHE A 19 4.29 -3.06 9.65
CA PHE A 19 5.60 -2.79 9.04
C PHE A 19 5.89 -1.29 8.99
N ALA A 20 4.91 -0.49 8.57
CA ALA A 20 5.03 0.97 8.60
C ALA A 20 5.27 1.48 10.03
N GLY A 21 4.63 0.88 11.03
CA GLY A 21 4.84 1.18 12.45
C GLY A 21 6.27 0.87 12.93
N ILE A 22 6.85 -0.26 12.52
CA ILE A 22 8.26 -0.58 12.84
C ILE A 22 9.19 0.51 12.31
N PHE A 23 9.01 0.92 11.05
CA PHE A 23 9.83 1.98 10.45
C PHE A 23 9.58 3.35 11.08
N ALA A 24 8.33 3.69 11.43
CA ALA A 24 7.99 4.99 12.00
C ALA A 24 8.47 5.15 13.45
N PHE A 25 8.34 4.10 14.26
CA PHE A 25 8.56 4.19 15.72
C PHE A 25 9.84 3.52 16.19
N VAL A 26 10.26 2.40 15.57
CA VAL A 26 11.41 1.62 16.04
C VAL A 26 12.70 2.06 15.33
N ALA A 27 12.64 2.42 14.04
CA ALA A 27 13.83 2.86 13.30
C ALA A 27 14.57 4.05 13.92
N PRO A 28 13.90 5.11 14.44
CA PRO A 28 14.59 6.21 15.11
C PRO A 28 15.30 5.76 16.40
N ILE A 29 14.72 4.82 17.14
CA ILE A 29 15.28 4.28 18.38
C ILE A 29 16.51 3.43 18.07
N ALA A 30 16.40 2.52 17.09
CA ALA A 30 17.54 1.71 16.66
C ALA A 30 18.67 2.55 16.04
N GLY A 31 18.34 3.61 15.31
CA GLY A 31 19.34 4.56 14.81
C GLY A 31 20.13 5.22 15.94
N ARG A 32 19.47 5.64 17.02
CA ARG A 32 20.15 6.19 18.21
C ARG A 32 20.98 5.12 18.92
N ALA A 33 20.46 3.91 19.08
CA ALA A 33 21.20 2.80 19.69
C ALA A 33 22.46 2.45 18.88
N TYR A 34 22.36 2.44 17.55
CA TYR A 34 23.49 2.25 16.65
C TYR A 34 24.55 3.34 16.80
N LEU A 35 24.14 4.60 16.84
CA LEU A 35 25.06 5.72 17.06
C LEU A 35 25.71 5.69 18.46
N ASN A 36 25.07 5.05 19.44
CA ASN A 36 25.61 4.82 20.78
C ASN A 36 26.51 3.57 20.89
N GLY A 37 26.80 2.90 19.76
CA GLY A 37 27.71 1.76 19.69
C GLY A 37 27.04 0.39 19.61
N ASP A 38 25.70 0.30 19.64
CA ASP A 38 25.00 -0.96 19.44
C ASP A 38 24.79 -1.27 17.95
N ALA A 39 25.81 -1.86 17.34
CA ALA A 39 25.78 -2.27 15.94
C ALA A 39 24.66 -3.28 15.61
N ASN A 40 24.10 -3.99 16.59
CA ASN A 40 23.04 -4.98 16.38
C ASN A 40 21.64 -4.37 16.27
N ALA A 41 21.44 -3.14 16.76
CA ALA A 41 20.12 -2.51 16.80
C ALA A 41 19.46 -2.39 15.40
N ILE A 42 20.24 -2.07 14.36
CA ILE A 42 19.75 -2.00 12.98
C ILE A 42 19.47 -3.40 12.42
N LYS A 43 20.32 -4.37 12.75
CA LYS A 43 20.21 -5.75 12.27
C LYS A 43 18.92 -6.42 12.74
N ILE A 44 18.53 -6.19 14.00
CA ILE A 44 17.29 -6.73 14.57
C ILE A 44 16.07 -6.23 13.78
N ILE A 45 16.03 -4.94 13.43
CA ILE A 45 14.95 -4.40 12.60
C ILE A 45 15.00 -5.02 11.21
N ALA A 46 16.16 -5.03 10.56
CA ALA A 46 16.32 -5.57 9.22
C ALA A 46 15.85 -7.04 9.14
N ASP A 47 16.26 -7.89 10.07
CA ASP A 47 15.88 -9.30 10.14
C ASP A 47 14.38 -9.48 10.46
N SER A 48 13.76 -8.55 11.19
CA SER A 48 12.32 -8.60 11.50
C SER A 48 11.41 -8.33 10.31
N VAL A 49 11.89 -7.59 9.31
CA VAL A 49 11.12 -7.23 8.10
C VAL A 49 11.69 -7.84 6.81
N ALA A 50 12.79 -8.57 6.90
CA ALA A 50 13.44 -9.21 5.75
C ALA A 50 12.56 -10.30 5.13
N VAL A 51 12.72 -10.47 3.81
CA VAL A 51 12.09 -11.56 3.04
C VAL A 51 12.52 -12.95 3.55
N SER A 52 13.71 -13.05 4.15
CA SER A 52 14.21 -14.28 4.78
C SER A 52 13.40 -14.70 6.00
N ASN A 53 12.71 -13.77 6.65
CA ASN A 53 11.83 -14.05 7.77
C ASN A 53 10.47 -14.53 7.24
N SER A 54 10.17 -15.81 7.46
CA SER A 54 8.96 -16.44 6.93
C SER A 54 7.68 -15.76 7.41
N SER A 55 7.65 -15.29 8.67
CA SER A 55 6.49 -14.56 9.22
C SER A 55 6.32 -13.21 8.54
N ALA A 56 7.42 -12.48 8.33
CA ALA A 56 7.40 -11.20 7.64
C ALA A 56 6.95 -11.38 6.17
N LEU A 57 7.49 -12.38 5.49
CA LEU A 57 7.12 -12.72 4.12
C LEU A 57 5.64 -13.10 3.98
N LEU A 58 5.12 -13.90 4.91
CA LEU A 58 3.70 -14.28 4.91
C LEU A 58 2.81 -13.06 5.12
N PHE A 59 3.10 -12.22 6.11
CA PHE A 59 2.28 -11.03 6.38
C PHE A 59 2.36 -10.00 5.25
N ALA A 60 3.56 -9.64 4.80
CA ALA A 60 3.76 -8.66 3.73
C ALA A 60 3.27 -9.18 2.37
N GLY A 61 3.47 -10.47 2.09
CA GLY A 61 2.98 -11.14 0.89
C GLY A 61 1.45 -11.17 0.85
N LEU A 62 0.81 -11.56 1.96
CA LEU A 62 -0.65 -11.60 2.05
C LEU A 62 -1.24 -10.18 1.98
N ALA A 63 -0.60 -9.20 2.61
CA ALA A 63 -0.96 -7.79 2.48
C ALA A 63 -0.95 -7.31 1.01
N GLY A 64 0.11 -7.63 0.27
CA GLY A 64 0.26 -7.27 -1.13
C GLY A 64 -0.76 -7.97 -2.03
N VAL A 65 -0.94 -9.27 -1.86
CA VAL A 65 -1.91 -10.06 -2.63
C VAL A 65 -3.34 -9.56 -2.41
N LEU A 66 -3.76 -9.35 -1.15
CA LEU A 66 -5.09 -8.80 -0.85
C LEU A 66 -5.28 -7.40 -1.43
N SER A 67 -4.25 -6.55 -1.35
CA SER A 67 -4.32 -5.19 -1.88
C SER A 67 -4.42 -5.19 -3.41
N VAL A 68 -3.65 -6.02 -4.11
CA VAL A 68 -3.70 -6.14 -5.57
C VAL A 68 -5.04 -6.71 -6.03
N ILE A 69 -5.48 -7.82 -5.44
CA ILE A 69 -6.77 -8.45 -5.79
C ILE A 69 -7.92 -7.49 -5.49
N GLY A 70 -7.90 -6.83 -4.33
CA GLY A 70 -8.88 -5.82 -3.96
C GLY A 70 -8.93 -4.66 -4.95
N SER A 71 -7.77 -4.22 -5.44
CA SER A 71 -7.67 -3.14 -6.44
C SER A 71 -8.23 -3.53 -7.79
N ILE A 72 -8.00 -4.78 -8.23
CA ILE A 72 -8.57 -5.31 -9.48
C ILE A 72 -10.09 -5.43 -9.37
N LEU A 73 -10.59 -5.94 -8.24
CA LEU A 73 -12.04 -6.03 -7.96
C LEU A 73 -12.70 -4.64 -7.88
N PHE A 74 -12.01 -3.67 -7.29
CA PHE A 74 -12.49 -2.30 -7.20
C PHE A 74 -12.47 -1.61 -8.56
N GLY A 75 -11.38 -1.73 -9.32
CA GLY A 75 -11.25 -1.18 -10.67
C GLY A 75 -12.24 -1.79 -11.67
N SER A 76 -12.46 -3.11 -11.61
CA SER A 76 -13.48 -3.78 -12.43
C SER A 76 -14.91 -3.35 -12.06
N ALA A 77 -15.20 -3.12 -10.78
CA ALA A 77 -16.49 -2.58 -10.35
C ALA A 77 -16.71 -1.13 -10.84
N ILE A 78 -15.65 -0.31 -10.90
CA ILE A 78 -15.68 1.03 -11.51
C ILE A 78 -15.94 0.91 -13.02
N TRP A 79 -15.28 -0.01 -13.71
CA TRP A 79 -15.44 -0.22 -15.16
C TRP A 79 -16.86 -0.68 -15.55
N GLN A 80 -17.48 -1.49 -14.69
CA GLN A 80 -18.87 -1.94 -14.87
C GLN A 80 -19.90 -0.86 -14.48
N SER A 81 -19.52 0.08 -13.61
CA SER A 81 -20.37 1.22 -13.27
C SER A 81 -20.38 2.21 -14.43
N GLN A 82 -21.41 2.12 -15.27
CA GLN A 82 -21.73 3.06 -16.37
C GLN A 82 -21.82 4.55 -15.94
N ARG A 83 -21.70 4.85 -14.63
CA ARG A 83 -21.72 6.21 -14.06
C ARG A 83 -20.33 6.80 -13.79
N LEU A 84 -19.27 6.01 -13.77
CA LEU A 84 -17.90 6.46 -13.47
C LEU A 84 -17.02 6.42 -14.74
N PRO A 85 -16.05 7.35 -14.91
CA PRO A 85 -15.11 7.30 -16.02
C PRO A 85 -14.32 5.99 -15.95
N LYS A 86 -14.40 5.16 -17.01
CA LYS A 86 -13.70 3.86 -17.10
C LYS A 86 -12.19 3.95 -16.82
N TRP A 87 -11.61 5.13 -17.08
CA TRP A 87 -10.20 5.44 -16.90
C TRP A 87 -9.76 5.70 -15.45
N SER A 88 -10.68 5.97 -14.53
CA SER A 88 -10.33 6.31 -13.13
C SER A 88 -9.83 5.11 -12.32
N GLY A 89 -10.14 3.87 -12.73
CA GLY A 89 -9.69 2.65 -12.05
C GLY A 89 -8.23 2.25 -12.36
N VAL A 90 -7.71 2.66 -13.52
CA VAL A 90 -6.33 2.36 -13.96
C VAL A 90 -5.27 3.01 -13.04
N PRO A 91 -5.32 4.33 -12.72
CA PRO A 91 -4.31 4.94 -11.87
C PRO A 91 -4.37 4.41 -10.42
N TYR A 92 -5.54 4.00 -9.94
CA TYR A 92 -5.67 3.38 -8.61
C TYR A 92 -4.97 2.01 -8.53
N PHE A 93 -5.20 1.16 -9.53
CA PHE A 93 -4.51 -0.12 -9.62
C PHE A 93 -2.99 0.06 -9.74
N LEU A 94 -2.56 0.98 -10.60
CA LEU A 94 -1.14 1.26 -10.81
C LEU A 94 -0.46 1.82 -9.55
N ALA A 95 -1.18 2.64 -8.78
CA ALA A 95 -0.70 3.20 -7.52
C ALA A 95 -0.42 2.12 -6.47
N ILE A 96 -1.35 1.17 -6.31
CA ILE A 96 -1.21 0.07 -5.34
C ILE A 96 -0.12 -0.90 -5.79
N LEU A 97 -0.03 -1.18 -7.09
CA LEU A 97 1.05 -1.98 -7.64
C LEU A 97 2.43 -1.35 -7.36
N LEU A 98 2.61 -0.05 -7.65
CA LEU A 98 3.87 0.66 -7.38
C LEU A 98 4.21 0.70 -5.89
N SER A 99 3.21 0.94 -5.04
CA SER A 99 3.40 1.05 -3.59
C SER A 99 3.87 -0.27 -2.98
N PHE A 100 3.29 -1.40 -3.39
CA PHE A 100 3.73 -2.72 -2.90
C PHE A 100 5.02 -3.21 -3.57
N LEU A 101 5.29 -2.81 -4.81
CA LEU A 101 6.56 -3.10 -5.47
C LEU A 101 7.73 -2.33 -4.82
N SER A 102 7.47 -1.18 -4.19
CA SER A 102 8.47 -0.44 -3.42
C SER A 102 9.14 -1.26 -2.30
N ALA A 103 8.41 -2.18 -1.67
CA ALA A 103 8.87 -2.91 -0.50
C ALA A 103 10.06 -3.87 -0.78
N PRO A 104 9.99 -4.79 -1.76
CA PRO A 104 11.11 -5.69 -2.06
C PRO A 104 12.34 -4.97 -2.64
N PHE A 105 12.15 -3.84 -3.33
CA PHE A 105 13.25 -3.09 -3.95
C PHE A 105 13.82 -1.99 -3.03
N PHE A 106 13.28 -1.81 -1.82
CA PHE A 106 13.62 -0.69 -0.91
C PHE A 106 13.68 0.67 -1.62
N SER A 107 12.83 0.87 -2.63
CA SER A 107 12.92 2.02 -3.53
C SER A 107 11.96 3.11 -3.10
N PHE A 108 12.48 4.13 -2.42
CA PHE A 108 11.69 5.29 -2.00
C PHE A 108 10.92 5.95 -3.16
N ILE A 109 11.53 5.98 -4.35
CA ILE A 109 10.92 6.58 -5.54
C ILE A 109 9.64 5.85 -5.94
N LEU A 110 9.66 4.51 -5.93
CA LEU A 110 8.48 3.71 -6.27
C LEU A 110 7.36 3.89 -5.24
N GLY A 111 7.69 3.91 -3.96
CA GLY A 111 6.72 4.14 -2.88
C GLY A 111 6.12 5.54 -2.93
N PHE A 112 6.95 6.56 -3.17
CA PHE A 112 6.49 7.94 -3.29
C PHE A 112 5.59 8.14 -4.51
N LEU A 113 6.00 7.65 -5.69
CA LEU A 113 5.18 7.70 -6.90
C LEU A 113 3.86 6.95 -6.71
N GLY A 114 3.90 5.77 -6.08
CA GLY A 114 2.72 4.99 -5.74
C GLY A 114 1.76 5.78 -4.86
N GLY A 115 2.25 6.39 -3.78
CA GLY A 115 1.45 7.21 -2.87
C GLY A 115 0.82 8.44 -3.53
N VAL A 116 1.59 9.19 -4.32
CA VAL A 116 1.09 10.36 -5.07
C VAL A 116 -0.01 9.95 -6.05
N LEU A 117 0.20 8.85 -6.78
CA LEU A 117 -0.77 8.34 -7.73
C LEU A 117 -2.05 7.84 -7.03
N LEU A 118 -1.91 7.29 -5.81
CA LEU A 118 -3.04 6.87 -4.97
C LEU A 118 -3.86 8.08 -4.51
N LEU A 119 -3.22 9.17 -4.13
CA LEU A 119 -3.90 10.43 -3.78
C LEU A 119 -4.64 11.02 -4.98
N ILE A 120 -3.98 11.11 -6.13
CA ILE A 120 -4.58 11.65 -7.37
C ILE A 120 -5.79 10.81 -7.78
N SER A 121 -5.65 9.48 -7.77
CA SER A 121 -6.76 8.58 -8.11
C SER A 121 -7.92 8.67 -7.11
N GLY A 122 -7.64 8.74 -5.81
CA GLY A 122 -8.65 8.92 -4.77
C GLY A 122 -9.45 10.22 -4.95
N VAL A 123 -8.76 11.34 -5.21
CA VAL A 123 -9.41 12.64 -5.49
C VAL A 123 -10.26 12.57 -6.75
N TRP A 124 -9.77 11.93 -7.81
CA TRP A 124 -10.51 11.81 -9.07
C TRP A 124 -11.77 10.95 -8.93
N ILE A 125 -11.70 9.86 -8.16
CA ILE A 125 -12.85 9.01 -7.83
C ILE A 125 -13.86 9.78 -6.97
N ALA A 126 -13.41 10.53 -5.95
CA ALA A 126 -14.30 11.33 -5.12
C ALA A 126 -14.99 12.46 -5.91
N ALA A 127 -14.24 13.16 -6.76
CA ALA A 127 -14.75 14.23 -7.60
C ALA A 127 -15.79 13.73 -8.62
N SER A 128 -15.56 12.55 -9.22
CA SER A 128 -16.52 11.96 -10.18
C SER A 128 -17.81 11.50 -9.52
N VAL A 129 -17.76 10.95 -8.30
CA VAL A 129 -18.96 10.64 -7.52
C VAL A 129 -19.73 11.92 -7.15
N SER A 130 -19.04 12.95 -6.68
CA SER A 130 -19.68 14.24 -6.31
C SER A 130 -20.30 14.95 -7.51
N GLY A 131 -19.64 14.92 -8.67
CA GLY A 131 -20.15 15.51 -9.91
C GLY A 131 -21.36 14.76 -10.48
N SER A 132 -21.45 13.44 -10.27
CA SER A 132 -22.60 12.63 -10.73
C SER A 132 -23.90 12.91 -9.94
N ARG A 133 -23.80 13.54 -8.76
CA ARG A 133 -24.94 13.87 -7.89
C ARG A 133 -25.59 15.22 -8.21
N MET A 134 -24.95 16.02 -9.07
CA MET A 134 -25.41 17.34 -9.49
C MET A 134 -26.02 17.37 -10.91
N ARG A 135 -26.13 16.21 -11.58
CA ARG A 135 -26.90 16.01 -12.82
C ARG A 135 -28.03 15.04 -12.55
#